data_AF-A0A9W4M491-F1
#
_entry.id   AF-A0A9W4M491-F1
#
_cell.length_a   1.000
_cell.length_b   1.000
_cell.length_c   1.000
_cell.angle_alpha   90.00
_cell.angle_beta   90.00
_cell.angle_gamma   90.00
#
_symmetry.space_group_name_H-M   'P 1'
#
loop_
_entity.id
_entity.type
_entity.pdbx_description
1 polymer ?
#
loop_
_entity_poly.entity_id
_entity_poly.type
_entity_poly.pdbx_seq_one_letter_code
_entity_poly.pdbx_strand_id
1 'polypeptide(L)'
;MALAVDEFIRRFLLHVLPRGFHRIRHYGLLAGSARKASLARARELLDVATPPDANTPVESDDYRPPCPCCGGRMIIIETFKRWR
;
A
#
# COMPACT_ATOMS: atom_id res chain seq x y z
N MET A 1 30.20 2.31 6.82
CA MET A 1 30.47 1.51 5.61
C MET A 1 30.12 2.35 4.39
N ALA A 2 31.09 2.63 3.53
CA ALA A 2 30.84 3.28 2.24
C ALA A 2 30.25 2.23 1.28
N LEU A 3 29.24 2.63 0.50
CA LEU A 3 28.68 1.78 -0.56
C LEU A 3 29.52 1.94 -1.83
N ALA A 4 29.60 0.87 -2.63
CA ALA A 4 30.09 0.97 -3.99
C ALA A 4 29.18 1.93 -4.81
N VAL A 5 29.76 2.59 -5.80
CA VAL A 5 29.10 3.66 -6.57
C VAL A 5 27.83 3.16 -7.25
N ASP A 6 27.87 1.95 -7.80
CA ASP A 6 26.75 1.28 -8.47
C ASP A 6 25.59 1.02 -7.49
N GLU A 7 25.87 0.50 -6.30
CA GLU A 7 24.86 0.22 -5.28
C GLU A 7 24.27 1.51 -4.70
N PHE A 8 25.07 2.58 -4.60
CA PHE A 8 24.57 3.91 -4.23
C PHE A 8 23.57 4.43 -5.27
N ILE A 9 23.94 4.43 -6.55
CA ILE A 9 23.08 4.90 -7.64
C ILE A 9 21.80 4.06 -7.69
N ARG A 10 21.91 2.74 -7.58
CA ARG A 10 20.76 1.83 -7.56
C ARG A 10 19.78 2.17 -6.43
N ARG A 11 20.26 2.32 -5.20
CA ARG A 11 19.41 2.70 -4.05
C ARG A 11 18.83 4.10 -4.18
N PHE A 12 19.61 5.05 -4.69
CA PHE A 12 19.14 6.42 -4.90
C PHE A 12 17.98 6.46 -5.89
N LEU A 13 18.09 5.75 -7.01
CA LEU A 13 17.05 5.70 -8.03
C LEU A 13 15.75 5.02 -7.56
N LEU A 14 15.80 4.12 -6.57
CA LEU A 14 14.59 3.56 -5.94
C LEU A 14 13.74 4.63 -5.22
N HIS A 15 14.33 5.77 -4.85
CA HIS A 15 13.63 6.88 -4.21
C HIS A 15 13.18 7.97 -5.19
N VAL A 16 13.62 7.89 -6.45
CA VAL A 16 13.20 8.80 -7.51
C VAL A 16 11.88 8.30 -8.09
N LEU A 17 10.89 9.19 -8.12
CA LEU A 17 9.58 8.84 -8.62
C LEU A 17 9.60 8.78 -10.17
N PRO A 18 9.10 7.72 -10.82
CA PRO A 18 9.10 7.62 -12.27
C PRO A 18 8.31 8.77 -12.92
N ARG A 19 8.66 9.11 -14.16
CA ARG A 19 7.98 10.18 -14.90
C ARG A 19 6.47 9.91 -15.00
N GLY A 20 5.67 10.93 -14.70
CA GLY A 20 4.20 10.84 -14.71
C GLY A 20 3.56 10.46 -13.37
N PHE A 21 4.36 10.05 -12.38
CA PHE A 21 3.87 9.83 -11.03
C PHE A 21 4.06 11.08 -10.18
N HIS A 22 3.08 11.39 -9.33
CA HIS A 22 3.14 12.49 -8.38
C HIS A 22 3.18 11.96 -6.94
N ARG A 23 4.13 12.44 -6.13
CA ARG A 23 4.21 12.05 -4.72
C ARG A 23 3.17 12.83 -3.94
N ILE A 24 2.07 12.18 -3.56
CA ILE A 24 1.08 12.79 -2.66
C ILE A 24 1.68 12.88 -1.26
N ARG A 25 1.82 14.11 -0.77
CA ARG A 25 2.20 14.39 0.62
C ARG A 25 0.92 14.54 1.42
N HIS A 26 0.68 13.60 2.34
CA HIS A 26 -0.42 13.74 3.29
C HIS A 26 0.01 14.69 4.41
N TYR A 27 -0.78 15.73 4.62
CA TYR A 27 -0.62 16.67 5.74
C TYR A 27 -1.78 16.54 6.73
N GLY A 28 -1.59 17.02 7.95
CA GLY A 28 -2.61 16.98 9.00
C GLY A 28 -2.96 15.56 9.45
N LEU A 29 -4.26 15.25 9.50
CA LEU A 29 -4.82 14.01 10.04
C LEU A 29 -4.22 12.73 9.42
N LEU A 30 -3.82 12.77 8.14
CA LEU A 30 -3.30 11.60 7.41
C LEU A 30 -1.77 11.59 7.27
N ALA A 31 -1.05 12.52 7.91
CA ALA A 31 0.40 12.59 7.87
C ALA A 31 1.03 11.33 8.52
N GLY A 32 2.02 10.71 7.87
CA GLY A 32 2.49 9.36 8.21
C GLY A 32 2.83 9.12 9.69
N SER A 33 3.52 10.06 10.36
CA SER A 33 3.89 9.93 11.78
C SER A 33 2.71 10.05 12.73
N ALA A 34 1.76 10.94 12.44
CA ALA A 34 0.61 11.22 13.30
C ALA A 34 -0.62 10.38 12.96
N ARG A 35 -0.70 9.83 11.73
CA ARG A 35 -1.91 9.23 11.15
C ARG A 35 -2.56 8.20 12.06
N LYS A 36 -1.78 7.29 12.66
CA LYS A 36 -2.33 6.24 13.52
C LYS A 36 -3.02 6.84 14.76
N ALA A 37 -2.33 7.74 15.46
CA ALA A 37 -2.85 8.40 16.66
C ALA A 37 -4.02 9.33 16.34
N SER A 38 -3.91 10.13 15.27
CA SER A 38 -4.95 11.06 14.86
C SER A 38 -6.23 10.35 14.42
N LEU A 39 -6.11 9.21 13.70
CA LEU A 39 -7.28 8.41 13.31
C LEU A 39 -7.93 7.71 14.50
N ALA A 40 -7.15 7.22 15.48
CA ALA A 40 -7.71 6.66 16.70
C ALA A 40 -8.54 7.72 17.45
N ARG A 41 -7.95 8.91 17.64
CA ARG A 41 -8.62 10.02 18.30
C ARG A 41 -9.90 10.48 17.58
N ALA A 42 -9.88 10.53 16.25
CA ALA A 42 -11.05 10.89 15.47
C ALA A 42 -12.20 9.88 15.65
N ARG A 43 -11.90 8.57 15.75
CA ARG A 43 -12.92 7.54 15.98
C ARG A 43 -13.55 7.64 17.36
N GLU A 44 -12.74 7.89 18.39
CA GLU A 44 -13.24 8.13 19.76
C GLU A 44 -14.20 9.33 19.80
N LEU A 45 -13.85 10.43 19.14
CA LEU A 45 -14.67 11.64 19.11
C LEU A 45 -15.97 11.46 18.31
N LEU A 46 -15.98 10.57 17.32
CA LEU A 46 -17.14 10.29 16.49
C LEU A 46 -17.99 9.13 17.01
N ASP A 47 -17.59 8.49 18.12
CA ASP A 47 -18.23 7.29 18.69
C ASP A 47 -18.40 6.15 17.67
N VAL A 48 -17.38 5.92 16.84
CA VAL A 48 -17.38 4.88 15.80
C VAL A 48 -16.52 3.70 16.22
N ALA A 49 -17.03 2.48 16.01
CA ALA A 49 -16.30 1.25 16.27
C ALA A 49 -14.94 1.23 15.53
N THR A 50 -13.91 0.74 16.22
CA THR A 50 -12.59 0.56 15.61
C THR A 50 -12.69 -0.56 14.56
N PRO A 51 -12.19 -0.36 13.33
CA PRO A 51 -12.20 -1.41 12.33
C PRO A 51 -11.37 -2.60 12.80
N PRO A 52 -11.72 -3.83 12.38
CA PRO A 52 -10.96 -5.02 12.70
C PRO A 52 -9.50 -4.87 12.24
N ASP A 53 -8.59 -5.49 12.99
CA ASP A 53 -7.17 -5.45 12.67
C ASP A 53 -6.94 -5.92 11.24
N ALA A 54 -6.15 -5.15 10.47
CA ALA A 54 -5.78 -5.51 9.09
C ALA A 54 -4.95 -6.81 8.98
N ASN A 55 -4.60 -7.42 10.13
CA ASN A 55 -3.92 -8.71 10.23
C ASN A 55 -4.90 -9.88 10.42
N THR A 56 -6.20 -9.63 10.57
CA THR A 56 -7.19 -10.71 10.52
C THR A 56 -7.11 -11.32 9.12
N PRO A 57 -6.88 -12.64 8.99
CA PRO A 57 -6.97 -13.31 7.70
C PRO A 57 -8.39 -13.12 7.19
N VAL A 58 -8.55 -12.24 6.21
CA VAL A 58 -9.78 -12.18 5.44
C VAL A 58 -9.72 -13.44 4.59
N GLU A 59 -10.64 -14.38 4.81
CA GLU A 59 -10.86 -15.46 3.84
C GLU A 59 -11.12 -14.78 2.50
N SER A 60 -10.10 -14.81 1.64
CA SER A 60 -10.21 -14.21 0.33
C SER A 60 -11.22 -15.03 -0.44
N ASP A 61 -12.40 -14.46 -0.66
CA ASP A 61 -13.30 -14.97 -1.68
C ASP A 61 -12.49 -15.00 -2.99
N ASP A 62 -12.25 -16.19 -3.54
CA ASP A 62 -11.45 -16.42 -4.75
C ASP A 62 -12.26 -15.99 -5.99
N TYR A 63 -12.88 -14.82 -5.91
CA TYR A 63 -13.65 -14.22 -6.97
C TYR A 63 -12.68 -13.73 -8.03
N ARG A 64 -12.56 -14.53 -9.09
CA ARG A 64 -11.79 -14.18 -10.28
C ARG A 64 -12.75 -13.71 -11.36
N PRO A 65 -12.69 -12.44 -11.76
CA PRO A 65 -13.52 -11.99 -12.87
C PRO A 65 -13.18 -12.81 -14.12
N PRO A 66 -14.20 -13.16 -14.94
CA PRO A 66 -13.96 -13.84 -16.20
C PRO A 66 -13.18 -12.93 -17.15
N CYS A 67 -12.42 -13.54 -18.06
CA CYS A 67 -11.66 -12.81 -19.06
C CYS A 67 -12.59 -11.90 -19.88
N PRO A 68 -12.35 -10.58 -19.97
CA PRO A 68 -13.23 -9.66 -20.70
C PRO A 68 -13.25 -9.91 -22.21
N CYS A 69 -12.32 -10.71 -22.75
CA CYS A 69 -12.25 -11.03 -24.17
C CYS A 69 -12.96 -12.35 -24.54
N CYS A 70 -12.97 -13.35 -23.65
CA CYS A 70 -13.44 -14.70 -23.98
C CYS A 70 -14.26 -15.39 -22.88
N GLY A 71 -14.49 -14.74 -21.74
CA GLY A 71 -15.22 -15.31 -20.61
C GLY A 71 -14.45 -16.39 -19.83
N GLY A 72 -13.23 -16.74 -20.24
CA GLY A 72 -12.42 -17.79 -19.63
C GLY A 72 -11.97 -17.47 -18.20
N ARG A 73 -11.62 -18.51 -17.44
CA ARG A 73 -11.12 -18.40 -16.07
C ARG A 73 -9.71 -17.78 -16.06
N MET A 74 -9.52 -16.68 -15.33
CA MET A 74 -8.19 -16.09 -15.13
C MET A 74 -7.41 -16.83 -14.03
N ILE A 75 -6.10 -16.97 -14.21
CA ILE A 75 -5.18 -17.64 -13.27
C ILE A 75 -4.14 -16.62 -12.82
N ILE A 76 -3.93 -16.51 -11.50
CA ILE A 76 -2.87 -15.68 -10.93
C ILE A 76 -1.54 -16.41 -11.11
N ILE A 77 -0.61 -15.77 -11.82
CA ILE A 77 0.71 -16.35 -12.11
C ILE A 77 1.73 -15.91 -11.05
N GLU A 78 1.60 -14.69 -10.53
CA GLU A 78 2.49 -14.14 -9.50
C GLU A 78 1.76 -13.06 -8.68
N THR A 79 2.10 -12.95 -7.39
CA THR A 79 1.63 -11.87 -6.51
C THR A 79 2.81 -11.08 -5.96
N PHE A 80 2.87 -9.79 -6.29
CA PHE A 80 3.92 -8.92 -5.75
C PHE A 80 3.51 -8.41 -4.37
N LYS A 81 4.34 -8.67 -3.36
CA LYS A 81 4.14 -8.07 -2.02
C LYS A 81 4.24 -6.56 -2.15
N ARG A 82 3.32 -5.85 -1.47
CA ARG A 82 3.42 -4.40 -1.30
C ARG A 82 4.79 -4.08 -0.68
N TRP A 83 5.57 -3.24 -1.36
CA TRP A 83 6.84 -2.73 -0.85
C TRP A 83 6.56 -1.98 0.46
N ARG A 84 7.25 -2.38 1.54
CA ARG A 84 7.14 -1.81 2.88
C ARG A 84 8.31 -0.86 3.12
#